data_AF-A0A2V6X053-F1
#
_entry.id   AF-A0A2V6X053-F1
#
_cell.length_a   1.000
_cell.length_b   1.000
_cell.length_c   1.000
_cell.angle_alpha   90.00
_cell.angle_beta   90.00
_cell.angle_gamma   90.00
#
_symmetry.space_group_name_H-M   'P 1'
#
loop_
_entity.id
_entity.type
_entity.pdbx_description
1 polymer ?
#
loop_
_entity_poly.entity_id
_entity_poly.type
_entity_poly.pdbx_seq_one_letter_code
_entity_poly.pdbx_strand_id
1 'polypeptide(L)' 'MASDRILVKGAREHNLKNIDLEIPRDQLVVITGLSGSGKSSLAFDTIYAEGQRRYV' A
#
# COMPACT_ATOMS: atom_id res chain seq x y z
N MET A 1 -7.97 19.78 6.26
CA MET A 1 -7.61 18.74 7.24
C MET A 1 -6.88 17.64 6.49
N ALA A 2 -5.77 17.12 7.01
CA ALA A 2 -5.12 15.97 6.36
C ALA A 2 -6.11 14.79 6.35
N SER A 3 -6.18 14.05 5.24
CA SER A 3 -6.96 12.81 5.18
C SER A 3 -6.49 11.87 6.30
N ASP A 4 -7.42 11.30 7.06
CA ASP A 4 -7.17 10.32 8.12
C ASP A 4 -6.81 8.93 7.56
N ARG A 5 -6.81 8.78 6.23
CA ARG A 5 -6.54 7.52 5.52
C ARG A 5 -5.63 7.71 4.32
N ILE A 6 -4.84 6.68 4.02
CA ILE A 6 -4.15 6.46 2.75
C ILE A 6 -5.08 5.61 1.88
N LEU A 7 -5.47 6.14 0.73
CA LEU A 7 -6.31 5.43 -0.24
C LEU A 7 -5.43 4.90 -1.36
N VAL A 8 -5.39 3.58 -1.53
CA VAL A 8 -4.74 2.93 -2.67
C VAL A 8 -5.85 2.40 -3.57
N LYS A 9 -5.81 2.79 -4.84
CA LYS A 9 -6.80 2.43 -5.85
C LYS A 9 -6.11 1.74 -7.02
N GLY A 10 -6.63 0.57 -7.41
CA GLY A 10 -6.17 -0.19 -8.55
C GLY A 10 -4.70 -0.62 -8.46
N ALA A 11 -4.21 -1.04 -7.28
CA ALA A 11 -2.84 -1.55 -7.17
C ALA A 11 -2.68 -2.85 -7.98
N ARG A 12 -1.72 -2.83 -8.90
CA ARG A 12 -1.44 -3.88 -9.89
C ARG A 12 0.03 -4.31 -9.93
N GLU A 13 0.83 -3.86 -8.98
CA GLU A 13 2.25 -4.19 -8.93
C GLU A 13 2.44 -5.69 -8.72
N HIS A 14 3.35 -6.29 -9.49
CA HIS A 14 3.57 -7.74 -9.56
C HIS A 14 2.29 -8.58 -9.70
N ASN A 15 1.90 -9.32 -8.65
CA ASN A 15 0.75 -10.23 -8.66
C ASN A 15 -0.51 -9.63 -8.03
N LEU A 16 -0.49 -8.35 -7.64
CA LEU A 16 -1.67 -7.65 -7.11
C LEU A 16 -2.77 -7.60 -8.17
N LYS A 17 -3.99 -8.00 -7.79
CA LYS A 17 -5.12 -8.21 -8.71
C LYS A 17 -6.02 -6.99 -8.80
N ASN A 18 -5.45 -5.82 -9.14
CA ASN A 18 -6.18 -4.55 -9.23
C ASN A 18 -6.95 -4.25 -7.93
N ILE A 19 -6.24 -4.26 -6.79
CA ILE A 19 -6.86 -4.15 -5.47
C ILE A 19 -7.04 -2.69 -5.05
N ASP A 20 -8.14 -2.45 -4.34
CA ASP A 20 -8.45 -1.19 -3.66
C ASP A 20 -8.38 -1.43 -2.15
N LEU A 21 -7.79 -0.49 -1.42
CA LEU A 21 -7.73 -0.56 0.05
C LEU A 21 -7.57 0.82 0.68
N GLU A 22 -7.98 0.90 1.94
CA GLU A 22 -7.84 2.08 2.79
C GLU A 22 -7.00 1.72 4.00
N ILE A 23 -5.95 2.50 4.26
CA ILE A 23 -5.06 2.30 5.42
C ILE A 23 -5.24 3.51 6.34
N PRO A 24 -5.58 3.33 7.62
CA PRO A 24 -5.65 4.45 8.56
C PRO A 24 -4.27 5.08 8.74
N ARG A 25 -4.21 6.40 8.66
CA ARG A 25 -2.97 7.16 8.93
C ARG A 25 -2.72 7.27 10.42
N ASP A 26 -1.44 7.48 10.75
CA ASP A 26 -0.98 7.71 12.12
C ASP A 26 -1.28 6.54 13.06
N GLN A 27 -1.34 5.33 12.49
CA GLN A 27 -1.57 4.08 13.19
C GLN A 27 -0.50 3.06 12.82
N LEU A 28 -0.24 2.10 13.73
CA LEU A 28 0.56 0.92 13.42
C LEU A 28 -0.31 -0.09 12.66
N VAL A 29 -0.03 -0.29 11.37
CA VAL A 29 -0.78 -1.21 10.50
C VAL A 29 0.12 -2.39 10.11
N VAL A 30 -0.42 -3.60 10.28
CA VAL A 30 0.30 -4.85 9.96
C VAL A 30 -0.28 -5.47 8.69
N ILE A 31 0.56 -5.70 7.68
CA ILE A 31 0.22 -6.44 6.47
C ILE A 31 0.70 -7.89 6.63
N THR A 32 -0.23 -8.84 6.63
CA THR A 32 0.06 -10.28 6.85
C THR A 32 -0.53 -11.16 5.73
N GLY A 33 -0.19 -12.45 5.74
CA GLY A 33 -0.59 -13.43 4.72
C GLY A 33 0.53 -14.38 4.32
N LEU A 34 0.18 -15.45 3.59
CA LEU A 34 1.09 -16.48 3.10
C LEU A 34 2.23 -15.92 2.25
N SER A 35 3.36 -16.63 2.17
CA SER A 35 4.43 -16.27 1.25
C SER A 35 3.90 -16.17 -0.19
N GLY A 36 4.35 -15.15 -0.93
CA GLY A 36 3.88 -14.89 -2.31
C GLY A 36 2.49 -14.22 -2.42
N SER A 37 1.81 -13.89 -1.33
CA SER A 37 0.46 -13.27 -1.39
C SER A 37 0.42 -11.80 -1.85
N GLY A 38 1.57 -11.17 -2.15
CA GLY A 38 1.64 -9.76 -2.59
C GLY A 38 1.87 -8.73 -1.46
N LYS A 39 2.21 -9.16 -0.24
CA LYS A 39 2.48 -8.24 0.90
C LYS A 39 3.57 -7.21 0.59
N SER A 40 4.74 -7.68 0.14
CA SER A 40 5.87 -6.81 -0.18
C SER A 40 5.56 -5.91 -1.37
N SER A 41 4.87 -6.44 -2.38
CA SER A 41 4.41 -5.67 -3.54
C SER A 41 3.50 -4.52 -3.15
N LEU A 42 2.61 -4.72 -2.17
CA LEU A 42 1.77 -3.64 -1.66
C LEU A 42 2.56 -2.67 -0.76
N ALA A 43 3.29 -3.17 0.23
CA ALA A 43 3.94 -2.34 1.24
C ALA A 43 5.12 -1.53 0.68
N PHE A 44 6.02 -2.21 -0.03
CA PHE A 44 7.29 -1.64 -0.48
C PHE A 44 7.18 -1.12 -1.91
N ASP A 45 6.79 -1.99 -2.85
CA ASP A 45 6.87 -1.67 -4.28
C ASP A 45 5.75 -0.71 -4.73
N THR A 46 4.64 -0.66 -3.98
CA THR A 46 3.54 0.28 -4.25
C THR A 46 3.56 1.47 -3.29
N ILE A 47 3.27 1.25 -2.00
CA ILE A 47 3.02 2.36 -1.06
C ILE A 47 4.30 3.15 -0.75
N TYR A 48 5.35 2.45 -0.30
CA TYR A 48 6.62 3.11 0.03
C TYR A 48 7.26 3.75 -1.21
N ALA A 49 7.34 3.03 -2.33
CA ALA A 49 7.93 3.54 -3.57
C ALA A 49 7.22 4.79 -4.08
N GLU A 50 5.87 4.80 -4.15
CA GLU A 50 5.11 6.00 -4.57
C GLU A 50 5.21 7.14 -3.56
N GLY A 51 5.22 6.82 -2.26
CA GLY A 51 5.43 7.83 -1.21
C GLY A 51 6.78 8.52 -1.36
N GLN A 52 7.84 7.74 -1.57
CA GLN A 52 9.17 8.26 -1.83
C GLN A 52 9.18 9.09 -3.13
N ARG A 53 8.72 8.53 -4.26
CA ARG A 53 8.73 9.17 -5.58
C ARG A 53 8.03 10.52 -5.64
N ARG A 54 6.98 10.73 -4.84
CA ARG A 54 6.23 12.00 -4.81
C ARG A 54 6.80 13.02 -3.84
N TYR A 55 7.60 12.57 -2.87
CA TYR A 55 8.19 13.43 -1.87
C TYR A 55 9.55 14.00 -2.31
N VAL A 56 10.32 13.22 -3.06
CA VAL A 56 11.51 13.72 -3.80
C VAL A 56 11.12 14.32 -5.14
#